data_AF-A0AAW6EM04-F1
#
_entry.id   AF-A0AAW6EM04-F1
#
_cell.length_a   1.000
_cell.length_b   1.000
_cell.length_c   1.000
_cell.angle_alpha   90.00
_cell.angle_beta   90.00
_cell.angle_gamma   90.00
#
_symmetry.space_group_name_H-M   'P 1'
#
loop_
_entity.id
_entity.type
_entity.pdbx_description
1 polymer ?
#
loop_
_entity_poly.entity_id
_entity_poly.type
_entity_poly.pdbx_seq_one_letter_code
_entity_poly.pdbx_strand_id
1 'polypeptide(L)'
;MTKKRLLSYRQLKAELKWVSTDSDDYSRLKAEISEIEAYVSGIDDAFIRIIFRLRYLVPRKDGGWQPPSWAWIARQANASEDYCKGRHCKFCKKNTL
;
A
#
# COMPACT_ATOMS: atom_id res chain seq x y z
N MET A 1 5.42 0.11 11.50
CA MET A 1 5.13 0.46 10.08
C MET A 1 5.23 1.97 9.89
N THR A 2 5.70 2.47 8.74
CA THR A 2 5.75 3.92 8.41
C THR A 2 5.17 4.17 7.02
N LYS A 3 4.77 5.41 6.73
CA LYS A 3 4.28 5.81 5.40
C LYS A 3 5.34 5.61 4.32
N LYS A 4 6.62 5.88 4.60
CA LYS A 4 7.73 5.64 3.66
C LYS A 4 7.81 4.15 3.28
N ARG A 5 7.65 3.25 4.26
CA ARG A 5 7.64 1.81 4.05
C ARG A 5 6.43 1.34 3.22
N LEU A 6 5.23 1.88 3.48
CA LEU A 6 4.05 1.58 2.66
C LEU A 6 4.22 2.02 1.19
N LEU A 7 4.92 3.14 0.97
CA LEU A 7 5.21 3.64 -0.39
C LEU A 7 6.22 2.77 -1.14
N SER A 8 7.13 2.08 -0.44
CA SER A 8 8.12 1.22 -1.09
C SER A 8 7.55 -0.10 -1.60
N TYR A 9 6.32 -0.49 -1.22
CA TYR A 9 5.72 -1.77 -1.62
C TYR A 9 5.82 -2.06 -3.12
N ARG A 10 5.49 -1.08 -3.96
CA ARG A 10 5.52 -1.24 -5.42
C ARG A 10 6.93 -1.45 -5.93
N GLN A 11 7.88 -0.67 -5.42
CA GLN A 11 9.31 -0.81 -5.70
C GLN A 11 9.80 -2.21 -5.33
N LEU A 12 9.51 -2.66 -4.10
CA LEU A 12 9.88 -4.00 -3.64
C LEU A 12 9.28 -5.10 -4.52
N LYS A 13 8.00 -5.00 -4.90
CA LYS A 13 7.35 -5.98 -5.81
C LYS A 13 7.98 -6.01 -7.19
N ALA A 14 8.49 -4.88 -7.68
CA ALA A 14 9.14 -4.84 -8.98
C ALA A 14 10.57 -5.35 -8.89
N GLU A 15 11.34 -4.97 -7.87
CA GLU A 15 12.67 -5.53 -7.59
C GLU A 15 12.61 -7.06 -7.48
N LEU A 16 11.61 -7.59 -6.75
CA LEU A 16 11.41 -9.03 -6.59
C LEU A 16 11.29 -9.78 -7.93
N LYS A 17 10.78 -9.15 -8.99
CA LYS A 17 10.65 -9.78 -10.32
C LYS A 17 11.99 -9.99 -11.03
N TRP A 18 13.02 -9.23 -10.65
CA TRP A 18 14.33 -9.24 -11.30
C TRP A 18 15.37 -10.05 -10.52
N VAL A 19 15.02 -10.51 -9.31
CA VAL A 19 15.91 -11.26 -8.43
C VAL A 19 15.64 -12.76 -8.56
N SER A 20 16.70 -13.57 -8.59
CA SER A 20 16.59 -15.03 -8.63
C SER A 20 15.84 -15.56 -7.40
N THR A 21 14.91 -16.47 -7.60
CA THR A 21 14.04 -17.03 -6.55
C THR A 21 14.81 -17.70 -5.41
N ASP A 22 16.00 -18.21 -5.70
CA ASP A 22 16.80 -19.00 -4.75
C ASP A 22 17.84 -18.13 -4.02
N SER A 23 17.78 -16.81 -4.19
CA SER A 23 18.71 -15.88 -3.54
C SER A 23 18.20 -15.38 -2.18
N ASP A 24 19.14 -15.00 -1.32
CA ASP A 24 18.85 -14.35 -0.04
C ASP A 24 18.09 -13.04 -0.24
N ASP A 25 18.39 -12.30 -1.31
CA ASP A 25 17.67 -11.07 -1.67
C ASP A 25 16.20 -11.32 -1.98
N TYR A 26 15.87 -12.42 -2.65
CA TYR A 26 14.47 -12.79 -2.91
C TYR A 26 13.72 -13.06 -1.60
N SER A 27 14.33 -13.82 -0.69
CA SER A 27 13.76 -14.12 0.63
C SER A 27 13.55 -12.85 1.44
N ARG A 28 14.54 -11.95 1.46
CA ARG A 28 14.46 -10.65 2.12
C ARG A 28 13.33 -9.80 1.55
N LEU A 29 13.32 -9.56 0.23
CA LEU A 29 12.28 -8.76 -0.43
C LEU A 29 10.87 -9.33 -0.19
N LYS A 30 10.72 -10.66 -0.24
CA LYS A 30 9.45 -11.34 0.05
C LYS A 30 8.99 -11.11 1.49
N ALA A 31 9.90 -11.14 2.47
CA ALA A 31 9.59 -10.86 3.86
C ALA A 31 9.14 -9.40 4.06
N GLU A 32 9.84 -8.45 3.45
CA GLU A 32 9.49 -7.02 3.52
C GLU A 32 8.11 -6.72 2.89
N ILE A 33 7.82 -7.34 1.74
CA ILE A 33 6.52 -7.28 1.08
C ILE A 33 5.42 -7.86 1.97
N SER A 34 5.68 -9.03 2.57
CA SER A 34 4.73 -9.73 3.44
C SER A 34 4.41 -8.92 4.70
N GLU A 35 5.41 -8.24 5.29
CA GLU A 35 5.22 -7.34 6.44
C GLU A 35 4.23 -6.21 6.11
N ILE A 36 4.36 -5.61 4.92
CA ILE A 36 3.47 -4.55 4.45
C ILE A 36 2.05 -5.10 4.19
N GLU A 37 1.94 -6.25 3.54
CA GLU A 37 0.64 -6.91 3.27
C GLU A 37 -0.07 -7.29 4.58
N ALA A 38 0.67 -7.83 5.55
CA ALA A 38 0.15 -8.17 6.87
C ALA A 38 -0.32 -6.94 7.63
N TYR A 39 0.46 -5.86 7.63
CA TYR A 39 0.06 -4.60 8.26
C TYR A 39 -1.25 -4.05 7.69
N VAL A 40 -1.38 -3.97 6.36
CA VAL A 40 -2.60 -3.47 5.72
C VAL A 40 -3.78 -4.40 6.03
N SER A 41 -3.56 -5.71 6.02
CA SER A 41 -4.60 -6.70 6.33
C SER A 41 -5.07 -6.62 7.79
N GLY A 42 -4.17 -6.29 8.71
CA GLY A 42 -4.45 -6.12 10.14
C GLY A 42 -5.08 -4.78 10.54
N ILE A 43 -5.40 -3.88 9.58
CA ILE A 43 -6.18 -2.68 9.90
C ILE A 43 -7.61 -3.11 10.23
N ASP A 44 -8.06 -2.92 11.47
CA ASP A 44 -9.40 -3.34 11.94
C ASP A 44 -10.55 -2.73 11.14
N ASP A 45 -10.50 -1.41 10.93
CA ASP A 45 -11.52 -0.66 10.19
C ASP A 45 -11.51 -1.07 8.71
N ALA A 46 -12.59 -1.76 8.30
CA ALA A 46 -12.72 -2.32 6.96
C ALA A 46 -12.62 -1.25 5.85
N PHE A 47 -13.17 -0.06 6.08
CA PHE A 47 -13.13 1.01 5.09
C PHE A 47 -11.72 1.60 4.97
N ILE A 48 -11.04 1.83 6.10
CA ILE A 48 -9.65 2.28 6.09
C ILE A 48 -8.74 1.22 5.44
N ARG A 49 -8.97 -0.06 5.73
CA ARG A 49 -8.26 -1.19 5.11
C ARG A 49 -8.41 -1.18 3.58
N ILE A 50 -9.62 -0.94 3.07
CA ILE A 50 -9.87 -0.78 1.62
C ILE A 50 -9.06 0.39 1.05
N ILE A 51 -9.09 1.56 1.70
CA ILE A 51 -8.33 2.73 1.25
C ILE A 51 -6.83 2.43 1.20
N PHE A 52 -6.27 1.81 2.23
CA PHE A 52 -4.85 1.46 2.29
C PHE A 52 -4.48 0.43 1.22
N ARG A 53 -5.31 -0.60 1.02
CA ARG A 53 -5.11 -1.59 -0.05
C ARG A 53 -5.10 -0.93 -1.43
N LEU A 54 -6.07 -0.07 -1.73
CA LEU A 54 -6.15 0.68 -2.99
C LEU A 54 -4.94 1.60 -3.18
N ARG A 55 -4.53 2.30 -2.12
CA ARG A 55 -3.46 3.30 -2.20
C ARG A 55 -2.07 2.68 -2.36
N TYR A 56 -1.80 1.57 -1.68
CA TYR A 56 -0.44 1.01 -1.58
C TYR A 56 -0.27 -0.33 -2.29
N LEU A 57 -1.25 -1.24 -2.19
CA LEU A 57 -1.07 -2.63 -2.62
C LEU A 57 -1.57 -2.90 -4.04
N VAL A 58 -2.61 -2.19 -4.50
CA VAL A 58 -3.18 -2.45 -5.82
C VAL A 58 -2.19 -2.00 -6.92
N PRO A 59 -1.81 -2.91 -7.85
CA PRO A 59 -0.99 -2.58 -9.00
C PRO A 59 -1.71 -1.60 -9.92
N ARG A 60 -0.99 -0.61 -10.44
CA ARG A 60 -1.52 0.25 -11.50
C ARG A 60 -1.22 -0.36 -12.86
N LYS A 61 -2.17 -0.25 -13.79
CA LYS A 61 -1.99 -0.73 -15.19
C LYS A 61 -0.87 0.03 -15.93
N ASP A 62 -0.60 1.27 -15.53
CA ASP A 62 0.44 2.12 -16.14
C ASP A 62 1.84 1.88 -15.56
N GLY A 63 2.01 0.92 -14.64
CA GLY A 63 3.30 0.63 -14.01
C GLY A 63 3.82 1.75 -13.10
N GLY A 64 3.01 2.78 -12.82
CA GLY A 64 3.44 3.93 -12.05
C GLY A 64 3.79 3.59 -10.59
N TRP A 65 4.94 4.08 -10.14
CA TRP A 65 5.40 3.95 -8.74
C TRP A 65 4.60 4.81 -7.77
N GLN A 66 4.05 5.92 -8.26
CA GLN A 66 3.29 6.87 -7.46
C GLN A 66 1.93 6.29 -7.07
N PRO A 67 1.46 6.54 -5.83
CA PRO A 67 0.12 6.16 -5.42
C PRO A 67 -0.96 6.67 -6.38
N PRO A 68 -2.06 5.93 -6.54
CA PRO A 68 -3.23 6.44 -7.25
C PRO A 68 -3.71 7.77 -6.69
N SER A 69 -4.30 8.60 -7.56
CA SER A 69 -4.94 9.84 -7.12
C SER A 69 -6.10 9.54 -6.17
N TRP A 70 -6.43 10.50 -5.31
CA TRP A 70 -7.56 10.33 -4.40
C TRP A 70 -8.89 10.21 -5.14
N ALA A 71 -9.09 10.94 -6.24
CA ALA A 71 -10.23 10.76 -7.14
C ALA A 71 -10.38 9.31 -7.65
N TRP A 72 -9.26 8.63 -7.98
CA TRP A 72 -9.31 7.23 -8.37
C TRP A 72 -9.70 6.34 -7.20
N ILE A 73 -9.08 6.53 -6.03
CA ILE A 73 -9.39 5.75 -4.82
C ILE A 73 -10.85 5.91 -4.41
N ALA A 74 -11.37 7.14 -4.43
CA ALA A 74 -12.76 7.47 -4.13
C ALA A 74 -13.73 6.74 -5.06
N ARG A 75 -13.46 6.73 -6.38
CA ARG A 75 -14.26 5.95 -7.34
C ARG A 75 -14.25 4.46 -7.04
N GLN A 76 -13.09 3.89 -6.68
CA GLN A 76 -13.00 2.46 -6.34
C GLN A 76 -13.68 2.13 -5.00
N ALA A 77 -13.64 3.05 -4.05
CA ALA A 77 -14.23 2.88 -2.71
C ALA A 77 -15.71 3.30 -2.63
N ASN A 78 -16.29 3.77 -3.75
CA ASN A 78 -17.64 4.33 -3.82
C ASN A 78 -17.91 5.39 -2.74
N ALA A 79 -16.96 6.32 -2.57
CA ALA A 79 -17.01 7.38 -1.56
C ALA A 79 -16.45 8.70 -2.12
N SER A 80 -16.58 9.81 -1.39
CA SER A 80 -16.01 11.08 -1.83
C SER A 80 -14.49 11.15 -1.61
N GLU A 81 -13.81 11.93 -2.45
CA GLU A 81 -12.36 12.16 -2.37
C GLU A 81 -11.94 12.67 -0.98
N ASP A 82 -12.60 13.72 -0.49
CA ASP A 82 -12.29 14.32 0.81
C ASP A 82 -12.52 13.35 1.96
N TYR A 83 -13.54 12.50 1.87
CA TYR A 83 -13.80 11.50 2.89
C TYR A 83 -12.68 10.45 2.92
N CYS A 84 -12.29 9.89 1.77
CA CYS A 84 -11.20 8.93 1.68
C CYS A 84 -9.87 9.52 2.18
N LYS A 85 -9.53 10.72 1.71
CA LYS A 85 -8.31 11.43 2.11
C LYS A 85 -8.32 11.77 3.60
N GLY A 86 -9.44 12.26 4.12
CA GLY A 86 -9.62 12.62 5.53
C GLY A 86 -9.47 11.41 6.45
N ARG A 87 -10.12 10.28 6.13
CA ARG A 87 -10.01 9.03 6.89
C ARG A 87 -8.57 8.50 6.89
N HIS A 88 -7.92 8.50 5.73
CA HIS A 88 -6.51 8.09 5.62
C HIS A 88 -5.59 8.97 6.45
N CYS A 89 -5.65 10.30 6.29
CA CYS A 89 -4.81 11.23 7.01
C CYS A 89 -5.02 11.15 8.53
N LYS A 90 -6.28 11.03 8.98
CA LYS A 90 -6.60 10.86 10.40
C LYS A 90 -6.00 9.57 10.95
N PHE A 91 -6.10 8.47 10.20
CA PHE A 91 -5.50 7.19 10.58
C PHE A 91 -3.97 7.27 10.65
N CYS A 92 -3.32 7.86 9.64
CA CYS A 92 -1.87 8.04 9.64
C CYS A 92 -1.39 8.87 10.83
N LYS A 93 -2.08 9.96 11.17
CA LYS A 93 -1.75 10.77 12.35
C LYS A 93 -1.89 10.00 13.65
N LYS A 94 -2.99 9.24 13.82
CA LYS A 94 -3.25 8.46 15.04
C LYS A 94 -2.21 7.36 15.27
N ASN A 95 -1.72 6.75 14.19
CA ASN A 95 -0.78 5.62 14.24
C ASN A 95 0.67 6.02 13.93
N THR A 96 0.96 7.32 13.91
CA THR A 96 2.31 7.87 13.69
C THR A 96 2.97 7.32 12.41
N LEU A 97 2.21 7.24 11.32
CA LEU A 97 2.66 6.73 10.00
C LEU A 97 3.32 7.80 9.13
#